data_AF-A0AAW0ZLN6-F1
#
_entry.id   AF-A0AAW0ZLN6-F1
#
_cell.length_a   1.000
_cell.length_b   1.000
_cell.length_c   1.000
_cell.angle_alpha   90.00
_cell.angle_beta   90.00
_cell.angle_gamma   90.00
#
_symmetry.space_group_name_H-M   'P 1'
#
loop_
_entity.id
_entity.type
_entity.pdbx_description
1 polymer ?
#
loop_
_entity_poly.entity_id
_entity_poly.type
_entity_poly.pdbx_seq_one_letter_code
_entity_poly.pdbx_strand_id
1 'polypeptide(L)'
;MRRREKTARSEISSKGRKQVDEDAWREPLEAISINDDEWWCMVTMMVETITEHSRFVSLFNAAAEEGKRKAIYSLSYHKMLASVRTLSKQSLDKCPAIQGVCHYASKVLNEENYYGALPSWLMARIIKYLIYRAREESIGIVKRLADLEREIDEEYWIMQTVANSGEKQD
;
A
#
# COMPACT_ATOMS: atom_id res chain seq x y z
N MET A 1 -53.24 34.52 -25.47
CA MET A 1 -51.99 34.21 -26.20
C MET A 1 -50.82 34.23 -25.23
N ARG A 2 -49.90 33.28 -25.40
CA ARG A 2 -48.92 32.78 -24.41
C ARG A 2 -47.89 33.83 -23.94
N ARG A 3 -47.68 33.91 -22.61
CA ARG A 3 -46.49 34.49 -21.99
C ARG A 3 -45.25 33.68 -22.42
N ARG A 4 -44.27 34.33 -23.05
CA ARG A 4 -42.94 33.76 -23.27
C ARG A 4 -42.12 34.01 -22.02
N GLU A 5 -41.97 32.97 -21.20
CA GLU A 5 -40.91 32.89 -20.19
C GLU A 5 -39.56 32.94 -20.91
N LYS A 6 -38.78 34.00 -20.66
CA LYS A 6 -37.37 34.03 -21.01
C LYS A 6 -36.63 33.23 -19.94
N THR A 7 -36.25 32.02 -20.31
CA THR A 7 -35.39 31.13 -19.53
C THR A 7 -34.08 31.85 -19.23
N ALA A 8 -33.82 32.11 -17.94
CA ALA A 8 -32.51 32.51 -17.48
C ALA A 8 -31.51 31.43 -17.88
N ARG A 9 -30.57 31.75 -18.77
CA ARG A 9 -29.38 30.93 -18.98
C ARG A 9 -28.63 30.91 -17.65
N SER A 10 -28.68 29.77 -16.95
CA SER A 10 -27.70 29.53 -15.90
C SER A 10 -26.35 29.44 -16.59
N GLU A 11 -25.52 30.44 -16.35
CA GLU A 11 -24.09 30.31 -16.54
C GLU A 11 -23.65 29.19 -15.61
N ILE A 12 -23.49 28.00 -16.17
CA ILE A 12 -22.73 26.93 -15.55
C ILE A 12 -21.31 27.48 -15.48
N SER A 13 -21.01 28.12 -14.35
CA SER A 13 -19.67 28.45 -13.91
C SER A 13 -18.85 27.17 -13.97
N SER A 14 -18.10 27.00 -15.06
CA SER A 14 -17.02 26.05 -15.17
C SER A 14 -15.98 26.44 -14.13
N LYS A 15 -16.19 25.99 -12.89
CA LYS A 15 -15.14 25.91 -11.87
C LYS A 15 -13.98 25.21 -12.57
N GLY A 16 -12.94 25.99 -12.87
CA GLY A 16 -11.76 25.50 -13.57
C GLY A 16 -11.34 24.20 -12.91
N ARG A 17 -11.30 23.11 -13.68
CA ARG A 17 -10.61 21.90 -13.24
C ARG A 17 -9.21 22.37 -12.88
N LYS A 18 -8.89 22.39 -11.58
CA LYS A 18 -7.51 22.58 -11.13
C LYS A 18 -6.70 21.58 -11.94
N GLN A 19 -5.74 22.08 -12.70
CA GLN A 19 -4.84 21.25 -13.46
C GLN A 19 -4.11 20.40 -12.41
N VAL A 20 -4.52 19.15 -12.27
CA VAL A 20 -3.86 18.21 -11.37
C VAL A 20 -2.54 17.90 -12.03
N ASP A 21 -1.45 18.25 -11.36
CA ASP A 21 -0.12 17.89 -11.80
C ASP A 21 -0.01 16.36 -11.87
N GLU A 22 0.10 15.83 -13.09
CA GLU A 22 0.17 14.40 -13.35
C GLU A 22 1.42 13.75 -12.75
N ASP A 23 2.42 14.54 -12.37
CA ASP A 23 3.70 14.11 -11.81
C ASP A 23 3.85 14.41 -10.30
N ALA A 24 2.81 14.95 -9.65
CA ALA A 24 2.83 15.27 -8.21
C ALA A 24 3.13 14.06 -7.30
N TRP A 25 3.01 12.85 -7.82
CA TRP A 25 3.35 11.61 -7.14
C TRP A 25 4.85 11.35 -7.04
N ARG A 26 5.66 11.96 -7.91
CA ARG A 26 7.07 11.63 -8.09
C ARG A 26 7.90 12.00 -6.87
N GLU A 27 7.89 13.26 -6.47
CA GLU A 27 8.70 13.74 -5.34
C GLU A 27 8.37 13.01 -4.03
N PRO A 28 7.09 12.84 -3.62
CA PRO A 28 6.77 12.10 -2.41
C PRO A 28 7.16 10.62 -2.49
N LEU A 29 7.07 9.99 -3.67
CA LEU A 29 7.49 8.61 -3.85
C LEU A 29 9.01 8.45 -3.74
N GLU A 30 9.77 9.39 -4.30
CA GLU A 30 11.24 9.39 -4.20
C GLU A 30 11.71 9.63 -2.76
N ALA A 31 10.99 10.48 -2.00
CA ALA A 31 11.29 10.76 -0.60
C ALA A 31 11.08 9.56 0.35
N ILE A 32 10.28 8.55 -0.02
CA ILE A 32 10.08 7.35 0.81
C ILE A 32 11.40 6.59 0.99
N SER A 33 11.79 6.36 2.25
CA SER A 33 12.79 5.35 2.59
C SER A 33 12.15 3.96 2.61
N ILE A 34 12.81 3.00 1.94
CA ILE A 34 12.38 1.60 1.96
C ILE A 34 12.71 0.95 3.30
N ASN A 35 13.79 1.36 3.98
CA ASN A 35 14.26 0.80 5.24
C ASN A 35 14.43 1.88 6.30
N ASP A 36 14.08 1.56 7.54
CA ASP A 36 14.34 2.36 8.73
C ASP A 36 14.36 1.47 9.98
N ASP A 37 14.33 2.10 11.16
CA ASP A 37 14.41 1.43 12.45
C ASP A 37 13.22 0.50 12.74
N GLU A 38 12.06 0.71 12.10
CA GLU A 38 10.85 -0.07 12.33
C GLU A 38 10.54 -1.09 11.22
N TRP A 39 11.18 -0.94 10.05
CA TRP A 39 10.94 -1.78 8.89
C TRP A 39 12.20 -2.01 8.06
N TRP A 40 12.50 -3.28 7.79
CA TRP A 40 13.56 -3.70 6.88
C TRP A 40 13.01 -4.59 5.76
N CYS A 41 13.26 -4.20 4.52
CA CYS A 41 12.88 -4.92 3.31
C CYS A 41 14.13 -5.31 2.50
N MET A 42 14.17 -6.58 2.09
CA MET A 42 15.12 -7.09 1.10
C MET A 42 14.36 -7.48 -0.16
N VAL A 43 14.76 -6.92 -1.31
CA VAL A 43 14.18 -7.25 -2.61
C VAL A 43 15.16 -8.14 -3.36
N THR A 44 14.74 -9.34 -3.73
CA THR A 44 15.56 -10.24 -4.56
C THR A 44 14.79 -10.67 -5.80
N MET A 45 15.45 -10.62 -6.95
CA MET A 45 14.89 -11.08 -8.22
C MET A 45 15.33 -12.51 -8.49
N MET A 46 14.36 -13.42 -8.67
CA MET A 46 14.63 -14.77 -9.16
C MET A 46 14.54 -14.76 -10.68
N VAL A 47 15.63 -15.14 -11.35
CA VAL A 47 15.64 -15.40 -12.79
C VAL A 47 15.52 -16.91 -12.96
N GLU A 48 14.58 -17.37 -13.77
CA GLU A 48 14.31 -18.81 -14.06
C GLU A 48 15.43 -19.44 -14.91
N THR A 49 16.68 -19.31 -14.48
CA THR A 49 17.85 -19.93 -15.08
C THR A 49 18.62 -20.63 -13.96
N ILE A 50 18.38 -21.94 -13.88
CA ILE A 50 18.80 -22.91 -12.87
C ILE A 50 20.27 -22.71 -12.41
N THR A 51 20.48 -22.61 -11.09
CA THR A 51 21.55 -23.29 -10.30
C THR A 51 21.53 -22.90 -8.80
N GLU A 52 20.99 -21.74 -8.41
CA GLU A 52 21.06 -21.27 -7.00
C GLU A 52 19.73 -21.35 -6.23
N HIS A 53 18.88 -22.35 -6.48
CA HIS A 53 17.64 -22.54 -5.71
C HIS A 53 17.92 -22.70 -4.20
N SER A 54 19.03 -23.36 -3.83
CA SER A 54 19.45 -23.55 -2.44
C SER A 54 19.68 -22.23 -1.69
N ARG A 55 20.28 -21.23 -2.35
CA ARG A 55 20.55 -19.93 -1.75
C ARG A 55 19.27 -19.20 -1.38
N PHE A 56 18.28 -19.20 -2.27
CA PHE A 56 16.97 -18.61 -1.99
C PHE A 56 16.23 -19.34 -0.88
N VAL A 57 16.27 -20.67 -0.88
CA VAL A 57 15.69 -21.49 0.20
C VAL A 57 16.36 -21.17 1.54
N SER A 58 17.69 -21.08 1.60
CA SER A 58 18.40 -20.66 2.81
C SER A 58 18.00 -19.26 3.27
N LEU A 59 17.83 -18.32 2.34
CA LEU A 59 17.46 -16.94 2.64
C LEU A 59 16.01 -16.85 3.15
N PHE A 60 15.10 -17.64 2.60
CA PHE A 60 13.72 -17.76 3.08
C PHE A 60 13.63 -18.50 4.43
N ASN A 61 14.45 -19.52 4.66
CA ASN A 61 14.50 -20.23 5.94
C ASN A 61 15.06 -19.33 7.04
N ALA A 62 16.19 -18.66 6.79
CA ALA A 62 16.74 -17.65 7.71
C ALA A 62 15.73 -16.52 7.94
N ALA A 63 14.94 -16.17 6.92
CA ALA A 63 13.85 -15.23 7.10
C ALA A 63 12.73 -15.78 8.01
N ALA A 64 12.32 -17.02 7.83
CA ALA A 64 11.30 -17.66 8.67
C ALA A 64 11.75 -17.86 10.13
N GLU A 65 13.04 -18.09 10.37
CA GLU A 65 13.61 -18.36 11.70
C GLU A 65 13.80 -17.09 12.56
N GLU A 66 13.91 -15.89 11.94
CA GLU A 66 14.23 -14.63 12.64
C GLU A 66 13.06 -14.02 13.47
N GLY A 67 12.01 -14.78 13.77
CA GLY A 67 10.96 -14.37 14.69
C GLY A 67 10.03 -13.26 14.15
N LYS A 68 9.67 -12.30 15.02
CA LYS A 68 8.40 -11.52 15.04
C LYS A 68 7.94 -10.81 13.76
N ARG A 69 8.69 -10.71 12.66
CA ARG A 69 8.20 -10.10 11.41
C ARG A 69 8.99 -10.54 10.18
N LYS A 70 8.56 -11.57 9.45
CA LYS A 70 8.88 -11.69 8.01
C LYS A 70 7.72 -12.26 7.20
N ALA A 71 6.96 -11.39 6.57
CA ALA A 71 6.06 -11.77 5.49
C ALA A 71 6.88 -11.85 4.18
N ILE A 72 6.82 -12.99 3.49
CA ILE A 72 7.44 -13.15 2.18
C ILE A 72 6.41 -12.73 1.12
N TYR A 73 6.75 -11.70 0.34
CA TYR A 73 5.92 -11.24 -0.77
C TYR A 73 6.51 -11.69 -2.10
N SER A 74 5.71 -12.35 -2.93
CA SER A 74 6.08 -12.69 -4.31
C SER A 74 5.46 -11.71 -5.30
N LEU A 75 6.29 -11.07 -6.11
CA LEU A 75 5.85 -10.15 -7.16
C LEU A 75 6.32 -10.65 -8.53
N SER A 76 5.38 -11.02 -9.38
CA SER A 76 5.64 -11.25 -10.81
C SER A 76 5.23 -10.02 -11.62
N TYR A 77 5.73 -9.90 -12.86
CA TYR A 77 5.32 -8.81 -13.76
C TYR A 77 3.79 -8.78 -13.96
N HIS A 78 3.17 -9.94 -14.16
CA HIS A 78 1.71 -10.06 -14.28
C HIS A 78 0.97 -9.59 -13.02
N LYS A 79 1.44 -9.99 -11.83
CA LYS A 79 0.88 -9.53 -10.55
C LYS A 79 1.03 -8.02 -10.40
N MET A 80 2.20 -7.46 -10.75
CA MET A 80 2.46 -6.02 -10.72
C MET A 80 1.48 -5.26 -11.62
N LEU A 81 1.28 -5.70 -12.86
CA LEU A 81 0.32 -5.08 -13.78
C LEU A 81 -1.12 -5.17 -13.27
N ALA A 82 -1.52 -6.31 -12.69
CA ALA A 82 -2.83 -6.46 -12.08
C ALA A 82 -3.01 -5.49 -10.90
N SER A 83 -2.00 -5.34 -10.04
CA SER A 83 -2.00 -4.36 -8.95
C SER A 83 -2.14 -2.93 -9.47
N VAL A 84 -1.39 -2.55 -10.51
CA VAL A 84 -1.50 -1.22 -11.13
C VAL A 84 -2.93 -0.93 -11.60
N ARG A 85 -3.55 -1.87 -12.32
CA ARG A 85 -4.94 -1.72 -12.83
C ARG A 85 -5.99 -1.62 -11.73
N THR A 86 -5.78 -2.31 -10.61
CA THR A 86 -6.68 -2.26 -9.46
C THR A 86 -6.51 -0.96 -8.69
N LEU A 87 -5.26 -0.57 -8.42
CA LEU A 87 -4.94 0.61 -7.63
C LEU A 87 -5.19 1.91 -8.40
N SER A 88 -5.10 1.90 -9.73
CA SER A 88 -5.46 3.07 -10.56
C SER A 88 -6.97 3.38 -10.58
N LYS A 89 -7.82 2.50 -10.04
CA LYS A 89 -9.27 2.69 -9.98
C LYS A 89 -9.77 3.08 -8.59
N GLN A 90 -8.94 2.98 -7.56
CA GLN A 90 -9.32 3.33 -6.19
C GLN A 90 -9.31 4.86 -6.01
N SER A 91 -10.18 5.39 -5.14
CA SER A 91 -10.15 6.82 -4.81
C SER A 91 -8.84 7.16 -4.08
N LEU A 92 -8.31 8.35 -4.35
CA LEU A 92 -7.03 8.83 -3.81
C LEU A 92 -7.09 9.13 -2.29
N ASP A 93 -8.23 8.92 -1.63
CA ASP A 93 -8.51 9.45 -0.29
C ASP A 93 -7.66 8.81 0.83
N LYS A 94 -6.93 7.71 0.55
CA LYS A 94 -6.10 7.01 1.55
C LYS A 94 -4.59 7.17 1.35
N CYS A 95 -4.11 7.58 0.17
CA CYS A 95 -2.70 7.89 -0.07
C CYS A 95 -2.51 8.78 -1.32
N PRO A 96 -2.86 10.08 -1.24
CA PRO A 96 -3.29 10.83 -2.41
C PRO A 96 -2.19 11.10 -3.45
N ALA A 97 -0.96 11.36 -3.00
CA ALA A 97 0.11 11.74 -3.90
C ALA A 97 0.76 10.49 -4.52
N ILE A 98 1.33 9.60 -3.73
CA ILE A 98 2.16 8.50 -4.23
C ILE A 98 1.38 7.46 -5.06
N GLN A 99 0.08 7.28 -4.83
CA GLN A 99 -0.78 6.40 -5.63
C GLN A 99 -0.91 6.88 -7.08
N GLY A 100 -0.62 8.16 -7.35
CA GLY A 100 -0.56 8.72 -8.70
C GLY A 100 0.34 7.92 -9.66
N VAL A 101 1.37 7.23 -9.15
CA VAL A 101 2.21 6.34 -9.97
C VAL A 101 1.42 5.21 -10.65
N CYS A 102 0.37 4.68 -10.00
CA CYS A 102 -0.48 3.65 -10.58
C CYS A 102 -1.44 4.22 -11.63
N HIS A 103 -1.95 5.44 -11.43
CA HIS A 103 -2.75 6.13 -12.43
C HIS A 103 -1.91 6.43 -13.68
N TYR A 104 -0.71 6.99 -13.48
CA TYR A 104 0.25 7.25 -14.54
C TYR A 104 0.62 5.97 -15.30
N ALA A 105 0.99 4.90 -14.59
CA ALA A 105 1.33 3.63 -15.22
C ALA A 105 0.16 3.00 -15.98
N SER A 106 -1.06 3.13 -15.46
CA SER A 106 -2.25 2.66 -16.16
C SER A 106 -2.53 3.45 -17.44
N LYS A 107 -2.23 4.75 -17.48
CA LYS A 107 -2.32 5.58 -18.69
C LYS A 107 -1.28 5.13 -19.72
N VAL A 108 -0.01 5.00 -19.32
CA VAL A 108 1.10 4.52 -20.16
C VAL A 108 0.79 3.15 -20.77
N LEU A 109 0.21 2.22 -20.01
CA LEU A 109 -0.18 0.90 -20.51
C LEU A 109 -1.29 0.91 -21.56
N ASN A 110 -2.12 1.96 -21.57
CA ASN A 110 -3.23 2.12 -22.51
C ASN A 110 -2.86 3.02 -23.70
N GLU A 111 -1.69 3.66 -23.69
CA GLU A 111 -1.19 4.45 -24.80
C GLU A 111 -0.63 3.53 -25.90
N GLU A 112 -1.04 3.76 -27.15
CA GLU A 112 -0.67 2.93 -28.31
C GLU A 112 0.85 2.85 -28.57
N ASN A 113 1.62 3.80 -28.02
CA ASN A 113 3.07 3.90 -28.20
C ASN A 113 3.87 2.89 -27.37
N TYR A 114 3.27 2.31 -26.32
CA TYR A 114 3.92 1.30 -25.51
C TYR A 114 3.32 -0.06 -25.87
N TYR A 115 4.15 -1.00 -26.33
CA TYR A 115 3.77 -2.38 -26.73
C TYR A 115 3.28 -3.25 -25.55
N GLY A 116 2.41 -2.72 -24.68
CA GLY A 116 1.92 -3.39 -23.47
C GLY A 116 2.98 -3.56 -22.37
N ALA A 117 4.15 -2.91 -22.51
CA ALA A 117 5.26 -3.01 -21.57
C ALA A 117 5.56 -1.66 -20.90
N LEU A 118 5.77 -1.70 -19.59
CA LEU A 118 6.19 -0.52 -18.83
C LEU A 118 7.71 -0.29 -18.97
N PRO A 119 8.17 0.96 -19.10
CA PRO A 119 9.59 1.25 -19.06
C PRO A 119 10.18 0.95 -17.67
N SER A 120 11.44 0.51 -17.62
CA SER A 120 12.10 0.04 -16.39
C SER A 120 12.10 1.06 -15.26
N TRP A 121 12.24 2.34 -15.57
CA TRP A 121 12.22 3.42 -14.57
C TRP A 121 10.86 3.53 -13.86
N LEU A 122 9.77 3.20 -14.55
CA LEU A 122 8.41 3.24 -14.02
C LEU A 122 8.10 1.95 -13.25
N MET A 123 8.59 0.81 -13.73
CA MET A 123 8.53 -0.46 -12.99
C MET A 123 9.20 -0.33 -11.61
N ALA A 124 10.40 0.25 -11.54
CA ALA A 124 11.10 0.45 -10.27
C ALA A 124 10.29 1.28 -9.26
N ARG A 125 9.60 2.33 -9.74
CA ARG A 125 8.74 3.19 -8.92
C ARG A 125 7.47 2.50 -8.45
N ILE A 126 6.85 1.69 -9.32
CA ILE A 126 5.71 0.85 -8.94
C ILE A 126 6.13 -0.15 -7.87
N ILE A 127 7.29 -0.81 -8.02
CA ILE A 127 7.82 -1.73 -7.02
C ILE A 127 8.04 -1.00 -5.69
N LYS A 128 8.65 0.18 -5.70
CA LYS A 128 8.81 1.02 -4.50
C LYS A 128 7.47 1.33 -3.82
N TYR A 129 6.46 1.72 -4.59
CA TYR A 129 5.12 1.98 -4.08
C TYR A 129 4.45 0.73 -3.48
N LEU A 130 4.61 -0.44 -4.11
CA LEU A 130 4.08 -1.71 -3.60
C LEU A 130 4.75 -2.12 -2.29
N ILE A 131 6.07 -1.90 -2.16
CA ILE A 131 6.79 -2.13 -0.90
C ILE A 131 6.28 -1.20 0.20
N TYR A 132 6.10 0.09 -0.11
CA TYR A 132 5.51 1.04 0.83
C TYR A 132 4.13 0.58 1.31
N ARG A 133 3.27 0.13 0.39
CA ARG A 133 1.95 -0.39 0.77
C ARG A 133 2.01 -1.62 1.66
N ALA A 134 2.92 -2.55 1.37
CA ALA A 134 3.12 -3.75 2.18
C ALA A 134 3.61 -3.40 3.59
N ARG A 135 4.50 -2.40 3.70
CA ARG A 135 4.93 -1.83 4.98
C ARG A 135 3.76 -1.26 5.78
N GLU A 136 2.97 -0.38 5.19
CA GLU A 136 1.83 0.26 5.87
C GLU A 136 0.81 -0.78 6.36
N GLU A 137 0.52 -1.79 5.54
CA GLU A 137 -0.36 -2.90 5.91
C GLU A 137 0.23 -3.72 7.07
N SER A 138 1.52 -4.04 7.01
CA SER A 138 2.20 -4.81 8.06
C SER A 138 2.26 -4.05 9.39
N ILE A 139 2.66 -2.78 9.38
CA ILE A 139 2.66 -1.92 10.57
C ILE A 139 1.24 -1.82 11.14
N GLY A 140 0.23 -1.63 10.28
CA GLY A 140 -1.16 -1.58 10.70
C GLY A 140 -1.68 -2.89 11.31
N ILE A 141 -1.20 -4.04 10.86
CA ILE A 141 -1.51 -5.35 11.49
C ILE A 141 -0.84 -5.44 12.86
N VAL A 142 0.43 -5.05 12.97
CA VAL A 142 1.18 -5.18 14.22
C VAL A 142 0.62 -4.26 15.31
N LYS A 143 0.24 -3.02 14.97
CA LYS A 143 -0.43 -2.11 15.92
C LYS A 143 -1.71 -2.74 16.48
N ARG A 144 -2.56 -3.30 15.61
CA ARG A 144 -3.80 -3.98 16.01
C ARG A 144 -3.54 -5.18 16.92
N LEU A 145 -2.49 -5.95 16.68
CA LEU A 145 -2.12 -7.08 17.54
C LEU A 145 -1.63 -6.61 18.92
N ALA A 146 -0.84 -5.55 18.99
CA ALA A 146 -0.39 -4.98 20.25
C ALA A 146 -1.54 -4.37 21.07
N ASP A 147 -2.51 -3.74 20.41
CA ASP A 147 -3.72 -3.24 21.08
C ASP A 147 -4.56 -4.37 21.68
N LEU A 148 -4.73 -5.48 20.95
CA LEU A 148 -5.42 -6.68 21.45
C LEU A 148 -4.69 -7.32 22.64
N GLU A 149 -3.36 -7.41 22.60
CA GLU A 149 -2.56 -7.96 23.70
C GLU A 149 -2.73 -7.11 24.97
N ARG A 150 -2.72 -5.77 24.83
CA ARG A 150 -2.99 -4.86 25.94
C ARG A 150 -4.40 -5.04 26.51
N GLU A 151 -5.43 -5.16 25.65
CA GLU A 151 -6.81 -5.37 26.10
C GLU A 151 -6.97 -6.69 26.89
N ILE A 152 -6.29 -7.75 26.45
CA ILE A 152 -6.27 -9.04 27.17
C ILE A 152 -5.59 -8.89 28.55
N ASP A 153 -4.44 -8.23 28.62
CA ASP A 153 -3.73 -8.01 29.89
C ASP A 153 -4.56 -7.18 30.89
N GLU A 154 -5.27 -6.16 30.39
CA GLU A 154 -6.19 -5.37 31.19
C GLU A 154 -7.36 -6.21 31.72
N GLU A 155 -7.97 -7.06 30.89
CA GLU A 155 -9.02 -7.99 31.34
C GLU A 155 -8.50 -8.98 32.40
N TYR A 156 -7.32 -9.56 32.20
CA TYR A 156 -6.69 -10.44 33.19
C TYR A 156 -6.44 -9.74 34.52
N TRP A 157 -5.98 -8.49 34.48
CA TRP A 157 -5.75 -7.69 35.68
C TRP A 157 -7.05 -7.41 36.43
N ILE A 158 -8.13 -7.08 35.72
CA ILE A 158 -9.46 -6.88 36.30
C ILE A 158 -9.94 -8.18 36.96
N MET A 159 -9.86 -9.33 36.27
CA MET A 159 -10.29 -10.62 36.79
C MET A 159 -9.52 -11.01 38.07
N GLN A 160 -8.20 -10.81 38.10
CA GLN A 160 -7.39 -11.07 39.29
C GLN A 160 -7.76 -10.15 40.46
N THR A 161 -8.02 -8.88 40.18
CA THR A 161 -8.39 -7.90 41.21
C THR A 161 -9.75 -8.24 41.83
N VAL A 162 -10.73 -8.64 41.00
CA VAL A 162 -12.04 -9.10 41.47
C VAL A 162 -11.90 -10.38 42.31
N ALA A 163 -11.16 -11.38 41.84
CA ALA A 163 -10.93 -12.63 42.57
C ALA A 163 -10.31 -12.39 43.96
N ASN A 164 -9.25 -11.57 44.03
CA ASN A 164 -8.55 -11.25 45.28
C ASN A 164 -9.39 -10.39 46.26
N SER A 165 -10.41 -9.69 45.77
CA SER A 165 -11.32 -8.90 46.60
C SER A 165 -12.49 -9.69 47.16
N GLY A 166 -12.88 -10.79 46.50
CA GLY A 166 -13.91 -11.72 46.98
C GLY A 166 -13.44 -12.63 48.13
N GLU A 167 -12.15 -12.98 48.17
CA GLU A 167 -11.56 -13.81 49.24
C GLU A 167 -11.41 -13.08 50.60
N LYS A 168 -11.58 -11.76 50.65
CA LYS A 168 -11.43 -10.97 51.88
C LYS A 168 -12.74 -10.76 52.67
N GLN A 169 -13.84 -11.39 52.26
CA GLN A 169 -15.16 -11.22 52.89
C GLN A 169 -15.67 -12.43 53.69
N ASP A 170 -14.88 -13.51 53.81
CA ASP A 170 -15.14 -14.64 54.71
C ASP A 170 -14.24 -14.58 55.97
#